data_AF-A0AAU5YSL2-F1
#
_entry.id   AF-A0AAU5YSL2-F1
#
_cell.length_a   1.000
_cell.length_b   1.000
_cell.length_c   1.000
_cell.angle_alpha   90.00
_cell.angle_beta   90.00
_cell.angle_gamma   90.00
#
_symmetry.space_group_name_H-M   'P 1'
#
loop_
_entity.id
_entity.type
_entity.pdbx_description
1 polymer ?
#
loop_
_entity_poly.entity_id
_entity_poly.type
_entity_poly.pdbx_seq_one_letter_code
_entity_poly.pdbx_strand_id
1 'polypeptide(L)'
;MIESAYFAIKKTMLGRRVLRSKTWAGITQEVYALLSAYQVLRIAIADATGTTPAADPDRASFSVALRCARDQIIQAAGIIADTVIDLVGTIGRAVLDQLMPARRLRISPRAVKRPLSRYAHKSLKVDRRTYKATLSINILTPTISP
;
A
#
# COMPACT_ATOMS: atom_id res chain seq x y z
N MET A 1 -1.14 3.01 9.74
CA MET A 1 -0.05 2.47 8.88
C MET A 1 0.17 0.98 9.17
N ILE A 2 0.04 0.54 10.42
CA ILE A 2 0.14 -0.86 10.84
C ILE A 2 -0.96 -1.76 10.22
N GLU A 3 -2.18 -1.24 10.09
CA GLU A 3 -3.33 -1.98 9.55
C GLU A 3 -3.16 -2.30 8.06
N SER A 4 -2.64 -1.34 7.29
CA SER A 4 -2.33 -1.50 5.88
C SER A 4 -1.20 -2.52 5.66
N ALA A 5 -0.20 -2.56 6.55
CA ALA A 5 0.88 -3.54 6.51
C ALA A 5 0.35 -4.96 6.78
N TYR A 6 -0.47 -5.12 7.83
CA TYR A 6 -1.08 -6.40 8.16
C TYR A 6 -1.95 -6.93 7.02
N PHE A 7 -2.75 -6.06 6.40
CA PHE A 7 -3.54 -6.42 5.23
C PHE A 7 -2.66 -6.89 4.06
N ALA A 8 -1.62 -6.12 3.70
CA ALA A 8 -0.72 -6.46 2.60
C ALA A 8 -0.03 -7.82 2.79
N ILE A 9 0.52 -8.08 3.98
CA ILE A 9 1.20 -9.34 4.27
C ILE A 9 0.21 -10.51 4.28
N LYS A 10 -0.87 -10.42 5.06
CA LYS A 10 -1.80 -11.54 5.27
C LYS A 10 -2.67 -11.82 4.05
N LYS A 11 -3.19 -10.78 3.40
CA LYS A 11 -4.16 -10.92 2.31
C LYS A 11 -3.48 -10.98 0.95
N THR A 12 -2.45 -10.17 0.71
CA THR A 12 -1.85 -10.05 -0.63
C THR A 12 -0.62 -10.94 -0.81
N MET A 13 0.36 -10.90 0.11
CA MET A 13 1.58 -11.71 -0.03
C MET A 13 1.32 -13.19 0.23
N LEU A 14 0.71 -13.50 1.38
CA LEU A 14 0.39 -14.87 1.78
C LEU A 14 -0.79 -15.45 1.01
N GLY A 15 -1.73 -14.63 0.55
CA GLY A 15 -2.90 -15.10 -0.20
C GLY A 15 -3.74 -16.10 0.60
N ARG A 16 -3.94 -15.85 1.91
CA ARG A 16 -4.60 -16.75 2.88
C ARG A 16 -3.82 -18.02 3.28
N ARG A 17 -2.59 -18.21 2.79
CA ARG A 17 -1.72 -19.31 3.23
C ARG A 17 -1.15 -19.04 4.63
N VAL A 18 -0.88 -20.11 5.36
CA VAL A 18 -0.19 -20.09 6.64
C VAL A 18 1.32 -20.25 6.44
N LEU A 19 2.11 -19.93 7.48
CA LEU A 19 3.54 -20.22 7.51
C LEU A 19 3.78 -21.74 7.38
N ARG A 20 4.84 -22.13 6.71
CA ARG A 20 5.11 -23.53 6.35
C ARG A 20 5.92 -24.27 7.39
N SER A 21 6.86 -23.58 8.04
CA SER A 21 7.75 -24.14 9.03
C SER A 21 6.99 -24.60 10.28
N LYS A 22 7.40 -25.77 10.78
CA LYS A 22 6.95 -26.33 12.06
C LYS A 22 7.96 -26.12 13.19
N THR A 23 9.08 -25.46 12.91
CA THR A 23 10.13 -25.14 13.89
C THR A 23 10.13 -23.65 14.19
N TRP A 24 10.48 -23.29 15.43
CA TRP A 24 10.60 -21.90 15.87
C TRP A 24 11.54 -21.09 14.97
N ALA A 25 12.73 -21.61 14.69
CA ALA A 25 13.71 -20.92 13.84
C ALA A 25 13.17 -20.66 12.42
N GLY A 26 12.52 -21.64 11.80
CA GLY A 26 11.96 -21.46 10.46
C GLY A 26 10.75 -20.52 10.43
N ILE A 27 9.93 -20.50 11.49
CA ILE A 27 8.82 -19.54 11.62
C ILE A 27 9.37 -18.12 11.67
N THR A 28 10.40 -17.90 12.50
CA THR A 28 11.07 -16.60 12.61
C THR A 28 11.64 -16.15 11.26
N GLN A 29 12.33 -17.05 10.56
CA GLN A 29 12.87 -16.77 9.22
C GLN A 29 11.77 -16.38 8.22
N GLU A 30 10.65 -17.12 8.17
CA GLU A 30 9.55 -16.81 7.28
C GLU A 30 8.92 -15.44 7.59
N VAL A 31 8.74 -15.11 8.87
CA VAL A 31 8.20 -13.81 9.29
C VAL A 31 9.13 -12.67 8.85
N TYR A 32 10.44 -12.80 9.10
CA TYR A 32 11.40 -11.79 8.65
C TYR A 32 11.45 -11.68 7.13
N ALA A 33 11.41 -12.79 6.40
CA ALA A 33 11.37 -12.77 4.94
C ALA A 33 10.14 -12.01 4.41
N LEU A 34 8.97 -12.22 5.01
CA LEU A 34 7.74 -11.50 4.64
C LEU A 34 7.84 -10.01 4.96
N LEU A 35 8.38 -9.64 6.12
CA LEU A 35 8.54 -8.24 6.52
C LEU A 35 9.55 -7.52 5.62
N SER A 36 10.69 -8.14 5.33
CA SER A 36 11.70 -7.59 4.43
C SER A 36 11.15 -7.40 3.02
N ALA A 37 10.47 -8.40 2.46
CA ALA A 37 9.86 -8.28 1.13
C ALA A 37 8.76 -7.20 1.10
N TYR A 38 7.95 -7.08 2.16
CA TYR A 38 6.99 -5.98 2.28
C TYR A 38 7.70 -4.61 2.28
N GLN A 39 8.78 -4.47 3.05
CA GLN A 39 9.51 -3.22 3.19
C GLN A 39 10.18 -2.80 1.88
N VAL A 40 10.84 -3.72 1.18
CA VAL A 40 11.49 -3.47 -0.12
C VAL A 40 10.46 -2.97 -1.14
N LEU A 41 9.30 -3.63 -1.23
CA LEU A 41 8.23 -3.19 -2.12
C LEU A 41 7.67 -1.81 -1.75
N ARG A 42 7.60 -1.49 -0.46
CA ARG A 42 7.15 -0.16 0.00
C ARG A 42 8.14 0.93 -0.31
N ILE A 43 9.44 0.67 -0.21
CA ILE A 43 10.50 1.60 -0.60
C ILE A 43 10.41 1.86 -2.11
N ALA A 44 10.35 0.81 -2.93
CA ALA A 44 10.23 0.96 -4.39
C ALA A 44 8.98 1.77 -4.81
N ILE A 45 7.84 1.57 -4.13
CA ILE A 45 6.64 2.37 -4.35
C ILE A 45 6.85 3.84 -3.93
N ALA A 46 7.44 4.07 -2.75
CA ALA A 46 7.68 5.41 -2.23
C ALA A 46 8.63 6.19 -3.15
N ASP A 47 9.74 5.58 -3.54
CA ASP A 47 10.72 6.15 -4.46
C ASP A 47 10.06 6.50 -5.80
N ALA A 48 9.30 5.57 -6.39
CA ALA A 48 8.57 5.81 -7.63
C ALA A 48 7.61 7.01 -7.53
N THR A 49 6.79 7.07 -6.47
CA THR A 49 5.86 8.20 -6.29
C THR A 49 6.57 9.50 -5.97
N GLY A 50 7.71 9.46 -5.29
CA GLY A 50 8.52 10.64 -5.00
C GLY A 50 9.14 11.27 -6.24
N THR A 51 9.41 10.48 -7.30
CA THR A 51 9.93 11.02 -8.57
C THR A 51 8.87 11.72 -9.43
N THR A 52 7.58 11.53 -9.16
CA THR A 52 6.48 12.04 -10.00
C THR A 52 5.58 12.99 -9.23
N PRO A 53 5.63 14.32 -9.49
CA PRO A 53 4.91 15.34 -8.71
C PRO A 53 3.38 15.19 -8.63
N ALA A 54 2.76 14.44 -9.55
CA ALA A 54 1.32 14.21 -9.61
C ALA A 54 0.90 12.79 -9.14
N ALA A 55 1.85 11.94 -8.76
CA ALA A 55 1.57 10.58 -8.32
C ALA A 55 1.24 10.56 -6.82
N ASP A 56 -0.06 10.65 -6.49
CA ASP A 56 -0.54 10.44 -5.13
C ASP A 56 -0.14 9.01 -4.65
N PRO A 57 0.67 8.89 -3.58
CA PRO A 57 1.15 7.60 -3.07
C PRO A 57 0.01 6.66 -2.64
N ASP A 58 -1.18 7.18 -2.31
CA ASP A 58 -2.35 6.35 -1.98
C ASP A 58 -2.93 5.60 -3.19
N ARG A 59 -2.58 6.03 -4.40
CA ARG A 59 -2.97 5.39 -5.67
C ARG A 59 -2.01 4.29 -6.09
N ALA A 60 -0.82 4.23 -5.50
CA ALA A 60 0.19 3.24 -5.84
C ALA A 60 -0.19 1.86 -5.29
N SER A 61 -0.47 0.92 -6.20
CA SER A 61 -0.96 -0.42 -5.85
C SER A 61 0.15 -1.35 -5.39
N PHE A 62 0.07 -1.79 -4.13
CA PHE A 62 0.96 -2.83 -3.59
C PHE A 62 0.86 -4.15 -4.36
N SER A 63 -0.34 -4.51 -4.86
CA SER A 63 -0.55 -5.73 -5.62
C SER A 63 0.15 -5.70 -6.98
N VAL A 64 0.18 -4.54 -7.64
CA VAL A 64 0.91 -4.35 -8.91
C VAL A 64 2.41 -4.51 -8.67
N ALA A 65 2.93 -3.83 -7.64
CA ALA A 65 4.34 -3.95 -7.27
C ALA A 65 4.75 -5.40 -6.96
N LEU A 66 3.97 -6.11 -6.15
CA LEU A 66 4.22 -7.51 -5.80
C LEU A 66 4.18 -8.43 -7.02
N ARG A 67 3.22 -8.23 -7.94
CA ARG A 67 3.12 -9.05 -9.15
C ARG A 67 4.30 -8.80 -10.07
N CYS A 68 4.64 -7.54 -10.32
CA CYS A 68 5.81 -7.18 -11.12
C CYS A 68 7.11 -7.74 -10.53
N ALA A 69 7.30 -7.65 -9.21
CA ALA A 69 8.47 -8.24 -8.54
C ALA A 69 8.54 -9.77 -8.72
N ARG A 70 7.41 -10.47 -8.62
CA ARG A 70 7.35 -11.92 -8.89
C ARG A 70 7.68 -12.23 -10.34
N ASP A 71 7.13 -11.48 -11.27
CA ASP A 71 7.36 -11.68 -12.71
C ASP A 71 8.84 -11.47 -13.05
N GLN A 72 9.51 -10.47 -12.45
CA GLN A 72 10.96 -10.27 -12.61
C GLN A 72 11.78 -11.46 -12.11
N ILE A 73 11.45 -12.00 -10.93
CA ILE A 73 12.13 -13.18 -10.38
C ILE A 73 11.89 -14.41 -11.27
N ILE A 74 10.64 -14.63 -11.70
CA ILE A 74 10.26 -15.79 -12.53
C ILE A 74 10.95 -15.74 -13.90
N GLN A 75 11.02 -14.55 -14.51
CA GLN A 75 11.61 -14.36 -15.83
C GLN A 75 13.14 -14.19 -15.77
N ALA A 76 13.75 -14.22 -14.58
CA ALA A 76 15.17 -13.91 -14.41
C ALA A 76 15.55 -12.55 -15.05
N ALA A 77 14.61 -11.60 -15.06
CA ALA A 77 14.77 -10.32 -15.74
C ALA A 77 15.76 -9.44 -14.97
N GLY A 78 16.70 -8.79 -15.66
CA GLY A 78 17.71 -7.91 -15.04
C GLY A 78 18.86 -8.64 -14.33
N ILE A 79 19.03 -9.95 -14.55
CA ILE A 79 20.18 -10.72 -14.04
C ILE A 79 21.46 -10.50 -14.89
N ILE A 80 21.33 -9.88 -16.07
CA ILE A 80 22.48 -9.52 -16.90
C ILE A 80 23.04 -8.18 -16.41
N ALA A 81 24.32 -8.18 -16.03
CA ALA A 81 25.03 -7.21 -15.20
C ALA A 81 25.13 -5.76 -15.72
N ASP A 82 24.52 -5.42 -16.84
CA ASP A 82 24.70 -4.11 -17.51
C ASP A 82 23.46 -3.20 -17.45
N THR A 83 22.41 -3.61 -16.72
CA THR A 83 21.26 -2.74 -16.50
C THR A 83 21.54 -1.76 -15.37
N VAL A 84 21.77 -0.49 -15.72
CA VAL A 84 21.68 0.63 -14.78
C VAL A 84 20.27 0.61 -14.16
N ILE A 85 20.18 0.25 -12.89
CA ILE A 85 18.91 0.30 -12.14
C ILE A 85 18.73 1.75 -11.70
N ASP A 86 17.87 2.48 -12.40
CA ASP A 86 17.43 3.79 -11.96
C ASP A 86 16.60 3.66 -10.68
N LEU A 87 16.51 4.75 -9.90
CA LEU A 87 15.83 4.77 -8.60
C LEU A 87 14.38 4.23 -8.66
N VAL A 88 13.68 4.46 -9.77
CA VAL A 88 12.31 3.97 -9.98
C VAL A 88 12.29 2.48 -10.30
N GLY A 89 13.26 1.99 -11.08
CA GLY A 89 13.35 0.60 -11.51
C GLY A 89 12.12 0.10 -12.28
N THR A 90 12.12 -1.17 -12.64
CA THR A 90 11.01 -1.77 -13.40
C THR A 90 9.74 -1.88 -12.56
N ILE A 91 9.87 -2.12 -11.25
CA ILE A 91 8.73 -2.21 -10.32
C ILE A 91 8.02 -0.85 -10.18
N GLY A 92 8.78 0.23 -9.97
CA GLY A 92 8.22 1.56 -9.82
C GLY A 92 7.52 2.05 -11.09
N ARG A 93 8.11 1.79 -12.26
CA ARG A 93 7.47 2.10 -13.56
C ARG A 93 6.14 1.39 -13.73
N ALA A 94 6.08 0.08 -13.40
CA ALA A 94 4.83 -0.68 -13.48
C ALA A 94 3.75 -0.13 -12.54
N VAL A 95 4.14 0.36 -11.36
CA VAL A 95 3.23 1.00 -10.41
C VAL A 95 2.71 2.34 -10.93
N LEU A 96 3.58 3.17 -11.51
CA LEU A 96 3.23 4.47 -12.08
C LEU A 96 2.32 4.34 -13.31
N ASP A 97 2.53 3.33 -14.15
CA ASP A 97 1.70 3.04 -15.32
C ASP A 97 0.29 2.56 -14.94
N GLN A 98 0.15 1.93 -13.76
CA GLN A 98 -1.11 1.34 -13.27
C GLN A 98 -1.62 2.00 -11.98
N LEU A 99 -1.49 3.33 -11.87
CA LEU A 99 -2.02 4.06 -10.73
C LEU A 99 -3.54 3.86 -10.60
N MET A 100 -3.98 3.45 -9.40
CA MET A 100 -5.40 3.27 -9.13
C MET A 100 -6.17 4.58 -9.33
N PRO A 101 -7.49 4.53 -9.62
CA PRO A 101 -8.30 5.74 -9.68
C PRO A 101 -8.17 6.56 -8.39
N ALA A 102 -8.26 7.89 -8.52
CA ALA A 102 -8.21 8.78 -7.38
C ALA A 102 -9.22 8.33 -6.30
N ARG A 103 -8.73 8.15 -5.07
CA ARG A 103 -9.56 7.63 -3.99
C ARG A 103 -10.63 8.66 -3.65
N ARG A 104 -11.90 8.26 -3.71
CA ARG A 104 -13.01 9.11 -3.29
C ARG A 104 -12.92 9.42 -1.80
N LEU A 105 -12.96 10.70 -1.45
CA LEU A 105 -12.96 11.13 -0.05
C LEU A 105 -14.26 10.66 0.62
N ARG A 106 -14.12 9.82 1.66
CA ARG A 106 -15.24 9.33 2.46
C ARG A 106 -15.34 10.15 3.73
N ILE A 107 -16.18 11.20 3.71
CA ILE A 107 -16.52 11.95 4.91
C ILE A 107 -17.87 11.47 5.41
N SER A 108 -17.90 11.02 6.66
CA SER A 108 -19.14 10.80 7.40
C SER A 108 -19.14 11.70 8.62
N PRO A 109 -20.28 12.35 8.99
CA PRO A 109 -20.37 13.09 10.23
C PRO A 109 -19.93 12.22 11.42
N ARG A 110 -19.12 12.78 12.30
CA ARG A 110 -18.71 12.09 13.53
C ARG A 110 -19.92 11.94 14.44
N ALA A 111 -20.34 10.70 14.70
CA ALA A 111 -21.40 10.41 15.66
C ALA A 111 -20.80 9.93 16.99
N VAL A 112 -20.79 10.79 18.01
CA VAL A 112 -20.22 10.52 19.34
C VAL A 112 -21.09 9.57 20.15
N LYS A 113 -22.41 9.76 20.09
CA LYS A 113 -23.39 8.86 20.70
C LYS A 113 -24.21 8.21 19.60
N ARG A 114 -24.23 6.88 19.58
CA ARG A 114 -25.11 6.08 18.71
C ARG A 114 -26.19 5.45 19.59
N PRO A 115 -27.38 6.06 19.67
CA PRO A 115 -28.44 5.58 20.57
C PRO A 115 -29.08 4.27 20.10
N LEU A 116 -28.79 3.81 18.89
CA LEU A 116 -29.22 2.52 18.36
C LEU A 116 -28.03 1.61 18.05
N SER A 117 -28.23 0.30 18.22
CA SER A 117 -27.28 -0.72 17.81
C SER A 117 -27.17 -0.80 16.27
N ARG A 118 -26.09 -1.41 15.77
CA ARG A 118 -25.83 -1.56 14.33
C ARG A 118 -26.96 -2.28 13.58
N TYR A 119 -27.69 -3.15 14.27
CA TYR A 119 -28.77 -3.98 13.73
C TYR A 119 -30.09 -3.73 14.46
N ALA A 120 -30.42 -2.48 14.77
CA ALA A 120 -31.69 -2.16 15.38
C ALA A 120 -32.86 -2.43 14.40
N HIS A 121 -33.94 -3.04 14.92
CA HIS A 121 -35.16 -3.31 14.14
C HIS A 121 -35.86 -2.04 13.63
N LYS A 122 -35.64 -0.89 14.29
CA LYS A 122 -36.07 0.43 13.82
C LYS A 122 -34.84 1.27 13.48
N SER A 123 -34.84 1.93 12.33
CA SER A 123 -33.79 2.86 11.95
C SER A 123 -34.14 4.30 12.36
N LEU A 124 -33.18 5.05 12.90
CA LEU A 124 -33.29 6.51 12.99
C LEU A 124 -33.28 7.12 11.58
N LYS A 125 -33.93 8.27 11.41
CA LYS A 125 -33.74 9.10 10.22
C LYS A 125 -32.30 9.64 10.22
N VAL A 126 -31.40 8.88 9.60
CA VAL A 126 -30.00 9.27 9.41
C VAL A 126 -29.92 10.20 8.20
N ASP A 127 -29.37 11.39 8.41
CA ASP A 127 -29.00 12.28 7.31
C ASP A 127 -27.93 11.59 6.45
N ARG A 128 -28.28 11.33 5.18
CA ARG A 128 -27.43 10.70 4.17
C ARG A 128 -26.82 11.71 3.20
N ARG A 129 -26.95 13.00 3.49
CA ARG A 129 -26.42 14.05 2.63
C ARG A 129 -24.92 13.87 2.47
N THR A 130 -24.50 13.71 1.21
CA THR A 130 -23.10 13.56 0.86
C THR A 130 -22.55 14.94 0.55
N TYR A 131 -21.47 15.32 1.24
CA TYR A 131 -20.77 16.58 0.99
C TYR A 131 -19.59 16.33 0.05
N LYS A 132 -19.39 17.21 -0.94
CA LYS A 132 -18.14 17.26 -1.69
C LYS A 132 -17.08 17.87 -0.77
N ALA A 133 -15.91 17.25 -0.75
CA ALA A 133 -14.78 17.77 0.00
C ALA A 133 -13.49 17.47 -0.77
N THR A 134 -12.56 18.40 -0.64
CA THR A 134 -11.25 18.37 -1.29
C THR A 134 -10.21 18.34 -0.18
N LEU A 135 -9.25 17.41 -0.28
CA LEU A 135 -8.12 17.31 0.65
C LEU A 135 -6.86 17.62 -0.16
N SER A 136 -6.08 18.59 0.30
CA SER A 136 -4.79 18.95 -0.29
C SER A 136 -3.69 18.58 0.70
N ILE A 137 -2.69 17.82 0.25
CA ILE A 137 -1.50 17.46 1.04
C ILE A 137 -0.33 18.24 0.48
N ASN A 138 0.29 19.08 1.32
CA ASN A 138 1.53 19.76 0.98
C ASN A 138 2.66 19.13 1.79
N ILE A 139 3.64 18.53 1.11
CA ILE A 139 4.85 18.00 1.74
C ILE A 139 5.84 19.16 1.81
N LEU A 140 6.12 19.64 3.02
CA LEU A 140 7.14 20.66 3.25
C LEU A 140 8.49 19.96 3.39
N THR A 141 9.39 20.17 2.43
CA THR A 141 10.79 19.76 2.58
C THR A 141 11.50 20.81 3.43
N PRO A 142 12.14 20.44 4.56
CA PRO A 142 12.89 21.42 5.33
C PRO A 142 14.07 21.92 4.51
N THR A 143 14.17 23.24 4.34
CA THR A 143 15.39 23.87 3.83
C THR A 143 16.46 23.74 4.90
N ILE A 144 17.46 22.90 4.65
CA ILE A 144 18.66 22.85 5.48
C ILE A 144 19.43 24.16 5.18
N SER A 145 19.30 25.14 6.07
CA SER A 145 20.17 26.32 6.05
C SER A 145 21.60 25.88 6.37
N PRO A 146 22.62 26.42 5.66
CA PRO A 146 24.03 26.07 5.84
C PRO A 146 24.59 26.51 7.20
#